data_AF-A0A328X3P0-F1
#
_entry.id   AF-A0A328X3P0-F1
#
_cell.length_a   1.000
_cell.length_b   1.000
_cell.length_c   1.000
_cell.angle_alpha   90.00
_cell.angle_beta   90.00
_cell.angle_gamma   90.00
#
_symmetry.space_group_name_H-M   'P 1'
#
loop_
_entity.id
_entity.type
_entity.pdbx_description
1 polymer ?
#
loop_
_entity_poly.entity_id
_entity_poly.type
_entity_poly.pdbx_seq_one_letter_code
_entity_poly.pdbx_strand_id
1 'polypeptide(L)'
;MSKVMFLKSQAKIMENSFQIRQFHHLSLKLLVMLFLAFPILGFSQNFKIQNTEDYFKSVQNTEVMKNKSANSIKSLIKDLHPSLYVDNGRVNSYGKNPIVLFVDANSVSKLKELKLEGNQIELVTIKINQKSDLVNLINLDVFQQFSSIKVIHFSLGFDCDVETLTKSVKIDISKYTLLYSIEKPS
;
A
#
# COMPACT_ATOMS: atom_id res chain seq x y z
N MET A 1 43.30 -32.64 -60.84
CA MET A 1 42.03 -31.92 -60.51
C MET A 1 41.52 -32.14 -59.08
N SER A 2 41.82 -33.24 -58.40
CA SER A 2 41.28 -33.56 -57.05
C SER A 2 41.68 -32.59 -55.92
N LYS A 3 42.95 -32.15 -55.86
CA LYS A 3 43.46 -31.31 -54.75
C LYS A 3 42.85 -29.90 -54.69
N VAL A 4 42.57 -29.28 -55.85
CA VAL A 4 41.95 -27.95 -55.94
C VAL A 4 40.49 -28.00 -55.50
N MET A 5 39.80 -29.09 -55.79
CA MET A 5 38.40 -29.29 -55.39
C MET A 5 38.26 -29.50 -53.88
N PHE A 6 39.19 -30.25 -53.28
CA PHE A 6 39.24 -30.45 -51.82
C PHE A 6 39.53 -29.16 -51.05
N LEU A 7 40.47 -28.33 -51.54
CA LEU A 7 40.79 -27.05 -50.92
C LEU A 7 39.63 -26.05 -51.00
N LYS A 8 38.88 -26.04 -52.11
CA LYS A 8 37.67 -25.20 -52.24
C LYS A 8 36.56 -25.64 -51.29
N SER A 9 36.40 -26.94 -51.06
CA SER A 9 35.42 -27.47 -50.11
C SER A 9 35.77 -27.12 -48.65
N GLN A 10 37.04 -27.29 -48.26
CA GLN A 10 37.53 -26.93 -46.91
C GLN A 10 37.37 -25.43 -46.63
N ALA A 11 37.68 -24.56 -47.60
CA ALA A 11 37.51 -23.12 -47.47
C ALA A 11 36.03 -22.74 -47.26
N LYS A 12 35.11 -23.38 -48.00
CA LYS A 12 33.67 -23.14 -47.86
C LYS A 12 33.11 -23.61 -46.51
N ILE A 13 33.64 -24.70 -45.95
CA ILE A 13 33.25 -25.20 -44.61
C ILE A 13 33.77 -24.27 -43.50
N MET A 14 34.99 -23.75 -43.64
CA MET A 14 35.54 -22.75 -42.72
C MET A 14 34.76 -21.43 -42.75
N GLU A 15 34.36 -20.97 -43.94
CA GLU A 15 33.54 -19.77 -44.09
C GLU A 15 32.17 -19.95 -43.43
N ASN A 16 31.51 -21.09 -43.63
CA ASN A 16 30.19 -21.36 -43.06
C ASN A 16 30.23 -21.49 -41.52
N SER A 17 31.28 -22.13 -40.97
CA SER A 17 31.45 -22.26 -39.52
C SER A 17 31.81 -20.94 -38.82
N PHE A 18 32.51 -20.03 -39.52
CA PHE A 18 32.78 -18.68 -39.04
C PHE A 18 31.50 -17.82 -38.97
N GLN A 19 30.65 -17.90 -40.00
CA GLN A 19 29.36 -17.21 -40.03
C GLN A 19 28.42 -17.68 -38.91
N ILE A 20 28.38 -18.99 -38.62
CA ILE A 20 27.55 -19.55 -37.53
C ILE A 20 28.05 -19.08 -36.14
N ARG A 21 29.38 -19.02 -35.91
CA ARG A 21 29.93 -18.49 -34.65
C ARG A 21 29.68 -17.00 -34.47
N GLN A 22 29.76 -16.20 -35.53
CA GLN A 22 29.40 -14.78 -35.47
C GLN A 22 27.92 -14.58 -35.13
N PHE A 23 27.03 -15.37 -35.72
CA PHE A 23 25.59 -15.30 -35.46
C PHE A 23 25.24 -15.64 -34.00
N HIS A 24 25.91 -16.63 -33.41
CA HIS A 24 25.74 -16.99 -31.99
C HIS A 24 26.19 -15.89 -31.02
N HIS A 25 27.31 -15.21 -31.30
CA HIS A 25 27.76 -14.11 -30.44
C HIS A 25 26.87 -12.86 -30.54
N LEU A 26 26.32 -12.58 -31.73
CA LEU A 26 25.45 -11.42 -31.96
C LEU A 26 24.07 -11.62 -31.31
N SER A 27 23.48 -12.81 -31.46
CA SER A 27 22.21 -13.17 -30.83
C SER A 27 22.30 -13.23 -29.30
N LEU A 28 23.43 -13.71 -28.75
CA LEU A 28 23.64 -13.73 -27.30
C LEU A 28 23.78 -12.31 -26.72
N LYS A 29 24.52 -11.41 -27.39
CA LYS A 29 24.65 -10.01 -26.95
C LYS A 29 23.31 -9.26 -27.02
N LEU A 30 22.51 -9.52 -28.05
CA LEU A 30 21.17 -8.93 -28.20
C LEU A 30 20.23 -9.42 -27.08
N LEU A 31 20.31 -10.71 -26.72
CA LEU A 31 19.49 -11.29 -25.64
C LEU A 31 19.87 -10.75 -24.25
N VAL A 32 21.17 -10.52 -24.00
CA VAL A 32 21.66 -9.90 -22.75
C VAL A 32 21.25 -8.42 -22.67
N MET A 33 21.30 -7.68 -23.79
CA MET A 33 20.89 -6.28 -23.83
C MET A 33 19.37 -6.10 -23.61
N LEU A 34 18.55 -7.05 -24.09
CA LEU A 34 17.11 -7.05 -23.89
C LEU A 34 16.71 -7.27 -22.41
N PHE A 35 17.50 -8.04 -21.66
CA PHE A 35 17.26 -8.28 -20.23
C PHE A 35 17.60 -7.07 -19.33
N LEU A 36 18.48 -6.17 -19.78
CA LEU A 36 18.85 -4.95 -19.05
C LEU A 36 17.89 -3.78 -19.26
N ALA A 37 17.00 -3.87 -20.25
CA ALA A 37 16.05 -2.80 -20.60
C ALA A 37 14.71 -2.89 -19.85
N PHE A 38 14.44 -3.98 -19.12
CA PHE A 38 13.27 -4.10 -18.27
C PHE A 38 13.65 -3.79 -16.82
N PRO A 39 13.36 -2.59 -16.30
CA PRO A 39 13.47 -2.39 -14.87
C PRO A 39 12.43 -3.32 -14.22
N ILE A 40 12.90 -4.26 -13.40
CA ILE A 40 12.04 -5.10 -12.55
C ILE A 40 11.42 -4.16 -11.51
N LEU A 41 10.35 -3.46 -11.91
CA LEU A 41 9.52 -2.65 -11.01
C LEU A 41 8.34 -3.50 -10.60
N GLY A 42 8.58 -4.35 -9.61
CA GLY A 42 7.56 -5.23 -9.02
C GLY A 42 7.67 -5.28 -7.51
N PHE A 43 7.66 -4.12 -6.83
CA PHE A 43 7.40 -4.10 -5.39
C PHE A 43 5.88 -4.13 -5.18
N SER A 44 5.30 -5.32 -5.02
CA SER A 44 3.99 -5.44 -4.37
C SER A 44 4.20 -5.16 -2.89
N GLN A 45 3.86 -3.94 -2.43
CA GLN A 45 3.80 -3.64 -1.01
C GLN A 45 2.54 -4.30 -0.46
N ASN A 46 2.67 -5.53 0.06
CA ASN A 46 1.61 -6.13 0.86
C ASN A 46 1.43 -5.28 2.11
N PHE A 47 0.47 -4.34 2.07
CA PHE A 47 0.07 -3.60 3.25
C PHE A 47 -0.57 -4.56 4.24
N LYS A 48 -0.24 -4.43 5.53
CA LYS A 48 -0.77 -5.29 6.58
C LYS A 48 -1.65 -4.48 7.51
N ILE A 49 -2.94 -4.80 7.54
CA ILE A 49 -3.86 -4.33 8.57
C ILE A 49 -3.63 -5.18 9.82
N GLN A 50 -3.39 -4.55 10.97
CA GLN A 50 -3.05 -5.23 12.23
C GLN A 50 -4.05 -4.90 13.33
N ASN A 51 -4.33 -5.85 14.22
CA ASN A 51 -5.15 -5.55 15.40
C ASN A 51 -4.43 -4.51 16.28
N THR A 52 -5.19 -3.54 16.79
CA THR A 52 -4.67 -2.40 17.56
C THR A 52 -3.97 -2.85 18.85
N GLU A 53 -4.55 -3.79 19.61
CA GLU A 53 -3.89 -4.29 20.84
C GLU A 53 -2.60 -5.05 20.53
N ASP A 54 -2.64 -5.93 19.53
CA ASP A 54 -1.50 -6.76 19.14
C ASP A 54 -0.35 -5.92 18.57
N TYR A 55 -0.68 -4.86 17.82
CA TYR A 55 0.30 -3.86 17.38
C TYR A 55 1.03 -3.27 18.59
N PHE A 56 0.31 -2.77 19.60
CA PHE A 56 0.95 -2.16 20.78
C PHE A 56 1.76 -3.17 21.61
N LYS A 57 1.28 -4.41 21.76
CA LYS A 57 2.04 -5.48 22.42
C LYS A 57 3.34 -5.80 21.68
N SER A 58 3.29 -5.87 20.35
CA SER A 58 4.45 -6.20 19.53
C SER A 58 5.53 -5.12 19.62
N VAL A 59 5.13 -3.84 19.66
CA VAL A 59 6.08 -2.74 19.68
C VAL A 59 6.77 -2.60 21.04
N GLN A 60 6.09 -2.87 22.15
CA GLN A 60 6.65 -2.79 23.51
C GLN A 60 7.94 -3.61 23.70
N ASN A 61 8.13 -4.68 22.92
CA ASN A 61 9.30 -5.55 22.97
C ASN A 61 10.45 -5.11 22.04
N THR A 62 10.35 -3.94 21.39
CA THR A 62 11.33 -3.44 20.40
C THR A 62 12.07 -2.19 20.88
N GLU A 63 13.03 -1.74 20.06
CA GLU A 63 13.87 -0.56 20.27
C GLU A 63 13.11 0.71 20.73
N VAL A 64 13.80 1.55 21.52
CA VAL A 64 13.28 2.77 22.16
C VAL A 64 12.61 3.75 21.17
N MET A 65 13.13 3.89 19.94
CA MET A 65 12.53 4.78 18.93
C MET A 65 11.18 4.27 18.40
N LYS A 66 11.04 2.96 18.19
CA LYS A 66 9.76 2.35 17.81
C LYS A 66 8.73 2.52 18.92
N ASN A 67 9.16 2.40 20.17
CA ASN A 67 8.31 2.67 21.34
C ASN A 67 7.76 4.09 21.37
N LYS A 68 8.57 5.11 21.04
CA LYS A 68 8.10 6.51 20.98
C LYS A 68 7.02 6.71 19.92
N SER A 69 7.20 6.13 18.72
CA SER A 69 6.21 6.20 17.65
C SER A 69 4.90 5.49 18.03
N ALA A 70 4.98 4.26 18.56
CA ALA A 70 3.80 3.53 19.00
C ALA A 70 3.08 4.21 20.17
N ASN A 71 3.79 4.85 21.10
CA ASN A 71 3.18 5.64 22.17
C ASN A 71 2.43 6.86 21.61
N SER A 72 2.97 7.53 20.59
CA SER A 72 2.27 8.62 19.89
C SER A 72 1.00 8.12 19.21
N ILE A 73 1.05 6.97 18.54
CA ILE A 73 -0.13 6.36 17.91
C ILE A 73 -1.17 5.95 18.96
N LYS A 74 -0.72 5.39 20.08
CA LYS A 74 -1.57 5.03 21.22
C LYS A 74 -2.30 6.23 21.77
N SER A 75 -1.61 7.36 21.94
CA SER A 75 -2.20 8.62 22.38
C SER A 75 -3.24 9.13 21.38
N LEU A 76 -2.94 9.09 20.07
CA LEU A 76 -3.90 9.49 19.03
C LEU A 76 -5.20 8.69 19.09
N ILE A 77 -5.12 7.38 19.37
CA ILE A 77 -6.29 6.49 19.39
C ILE A 77 -7.06 6.57 20.71
N LYS A 78 -6.37 6.69 21.85
CA LYS A 78 -6.99 6.53 23.18
C LYS A 78 -7.32 7.83 23.89
N ASP A 79 -6.57 8.90 23.62
CA ASP A 79 -6.75 10.16 24.33
C ASP A 79 -7.76 11.07 23.62
N LEU A 80 -8.29 12.05 24.35
CA LEU A 80 -9.22 13.02 23.78
C LEU A 80 -8.47 14.10 23.00
N HIS A 81 -8.79 14.23 21.71
CA HIS A 81 -8.17 15.20 20.80
C HIS A 81 -9.22 16.06 20.08
N PRO A 82 -8.87 17.28 19.65
CA PRO A 82 -9.66 18.03 18.69
C PRO A 82 -9.93 17.18 17.44
N SER A 83 -11.20 17.07 17.07
CA SER A 83 -11.67 16.03 16.15
C SER A 83 -12.66 16.58 15.14
N LEU A 84 -12.60 16.06 13.92
CA LEU A 84 -13.60 16.27 12.87
C LEU A 84 -14.42 14.99 12.73
N TYR A 85 -15.73 15.13 12.57
CA TYR A 85 -16.67 14.03 12.41
C TYR A 85 -17.38 14.19 11.08
N VAL A 86 -17.31 13.16 10.24
CA VAL A 86 -18.01 13.08 8.97
C VAL A 86 -18.93 11.88 9.04
N ASP A 87 -20.22 12.14 9.26
CA ASP A 87 -21.25 11.11 9.37
C ASP A 87 -22.39 11.42 8.42
N ASN A 88 -22.72 10.48 7.54
CA ASN A 88 -23.76 10.62 6.52
C ASN A 88 -23.62 11.92 5.69
N GLY A 89 -22.38 12.30 5.37
CA GLY A 89 -22.05 13.53 4.63
C GLY A 89 -22.21 14.83 5.44
N ARG A 90 -22.55 14.78 6.72
CA ARG A 90 -22.54 15.94 7.62
C ARG A 90 -21.18 16.08 8.29
N VAL A 91 -20.73 17.31 8.45
CA VAL A 91 -19.44 17.65 9.05
C VAL A 91 -19.67 18.35 10.37
N ASN A 92 -19.13 17.79 11.45
CA ASN A 92 -19.14 18.39 12.80
C ASN A 92 -17.73 18.42 13.36
N SER A 93 -17.42 19.36 14.25
CA SER A 93 -16.09 19.48 14.84
C SER A 93 -16.15 19.62 16.37
N TYR A 94 -15.17 19.02 17.05
CA TYR A 94 -14.89 19.21 18.46
C TYR A 94 -13.53 19.88 18.64
N GLY A 95 -13.46 20.94 19.43
CA GLY A 95 -12.23 21.73 19.61
C GLY A 95 -11.85 22.56 18.38
N LYS A 96 -10.65 23.14 18.41
CA LYS A 96 -10.04 23.89 17.31
C LYS A 96 -8.86 23.10 16.74
N ASN A 97 -8.59 23.24 15.45
CA ASN A 97 -7.48 22.57 14.74
C ASN A 97 -7.54 21.04 14.88
N PRO A 98 -8.52 20.37 14.26
CA PRO A 98 -8.73 18.94 14.45
C PRO A 98 -7.51 18.12 13.99
N ILE A 99 -7.03 17.23 14.85
CA ILE A 99 -5.92 16.31 14.56
C ILE A 99 -6.40 14.86 14.35
N VAL A 100 -7.66 14.58 14.68
CA VAL A 100 -8.32 13.29 14.42
C VAL A 100 -9.53 13.50 13.49
N LEU A 101 -9.72 12.59 12.54
CA LEU A 101 -10.91 12.51 11.70
C LEU A 101 -11.67 11.22 11.98
N PHE A 102 -12.91 11.32 12.42
CA PHE A 102 -13.85 10.21 12.45
C PHE A 102 -14.72 10.28 11.21
N VAL A 103 -14.82 9.17 10.47
CA VAL A 103 -15.65 9.09 9.26
C VAL A 103 -16.36 7.75 9.21
N ASP A 104 -17.64 7.72 8.88
CA ASP A 104 -18.32 6.44 8.61
C ASP A 104 -17.93 5.90 7.23
N ALA A 105 -17.91 4.58 7.07
CA ALA A 105 -17.50 3.92 5.83
C ALA A 105 -18.25 4.44 4.58
N ASN A 106 -19.55 4.76 4.72
CA ASN A 106 -20.38 5.24 3.62
C ASN A 106 -20.10 6.70 3.24
N SER A 107 -19.43 7.47 4.11
CA SER A 107 -19.02 8.86 3.85
C SER A 107 -17.59 9.00 3.31
N VAL A 108 -16.77 7.93 3.33
CA VAL A 108 -15.36 8.00 2.87
C VAL A 108 -15.25 8.52 1.44
N SER A 109 -16.11 8.05 0.53
CA SER A 109 -16.09 8.47 -0.88
C SER A 109 -16.45 9.94 -1.09
N LYS A 110 -17.18 10.56 -0.14
CA LYS A 110 -17.63 11.95 -0.21
C LYS A 110 -16.60 12.95 0.34
N LEU A 111 -15.54 12.48 1.00
CA LEU A 111 -14.56 13.35 1.66
C LEU A 111 -13.87 14.36 0.71
N LYS A 112 -13.71 14.01 -0.58
CA LYS A 112 -13.15 14.95 -1.57
C LYS A 112 -14.07 16.14 -1.84
N GLU A 113 -15.38 15.92 -1.80
CA GLU A 113 -16.40 16.93 -2.12
C GLU A 113 -16.59 17.92 -0.96
N LEU A 114 -16.35 17.46 0.27
CA LEU A 114 -16.55 18.24 1.49
C LEU A 114 -15.50 19.34 1.73
N LYS A 115 -14.41 19.38 0.93
CA LYS A 115 -13.34 20.40 0.99
C LYS A 115 -12.86 20.70 2.43
N LEU A 116 -12.62 19.63 3.19
CA LEU A 116 -12.26 19.72 4.60
C LEU A 116 -10.86 20.32 4.75
N GLU A 117 -10.72 21.34 5.59
CA GLU A 117 -9.41 21.82 6.01
C GLU A 117 -8.87 20.91 7.13
N GLY A 118 -7.75 20.26 6.89
CA GLY A 118 -7.28 19.19 7.77
C GLY A 118 -5.82 18.79 7.59
N ASN A 119 -4.95 19.71 7.15
CA ASN A 119 -3.55 19.38 6.89
C ASN A 119 -2.81 18.88 8.14
N GLN A 120 -3.32 19.19 9.34
CA GLN A 120 -2.82 18.72 10.63
C GLN A 120 -3.46 17.40 11.12
N ILE A 121 -4.38 16.80 10.38
CA ILE A 121 -4.99 15.51 10.75
C ILE A 121 -3.92 14.42 10.68
N GLU A 122 -3.70 13.76 11.81
CA GLU A 122 -2.70 12.69 11.96
C GLU A 122 -3.32 11.29 12.03
N LEU A 123 -4.56 11.19 12.51
CA LEU A 123 -5.32 9.94 12.64
C LEU A 123 -6.64 10.05 11.90
N VAL A 124 -6.97 9.02 11.12
CA VAL A 124 -8.32 8.78 10.60
C VAL A 124 -8.87 7.53 11.26
N THR A 125 -10.06 7.62 11.84
CA THR A 125 -10.85 6.49 12.31
C THR A 125 -12.04 6.29 11.38
N ILE A 126 -12.04 5.19 10.64
CA ILE A 126 -13.14 4.76 9.77
C ILE A 126 -14.05 3.85 10.59
N LYS A 127 -15.29 4.29 10.83
CA LYS A 127 -16.31 3.52 11.54
C LYS A 127 -17.06 2.62 10.57
N ILE A 128 -17.10 1.33 10.86
CA ILE A 128 -17.80 0.31 10.07
C ILE A 128 -18.72 -0.41 11.04
N ASN A 129 -20.01 -0.07 11.00
CA ASN A 129 -20.96 -0.48 12.05
C ASN A 129 -21.45 -1.92 11.82
N GLN A 130 -21.53 -2.35 10.57
CA GLN A 130 -22.10 -3.63 10.17
C GLN A 130 -21.40 -4.21 8.93
N LYS A 131 -21.55 -5.52 8.71
CA LYS A 131 -20.93 -6.21 7.58
C LYS A 131 -21.32 -5.65 6.21
N SER A 132 -22.55 -5.13 6.06
CA SER A 132 -23.01 -4.52 4.81
C SER A 132 -22.26 -3.24 4.45
N ASP A 133 -21.63 -2.57 5.42
CA ASP A 133 -20.83 -1.36 5.15
C ASP A 133 -19.52 -1.70 4.40
N LEU A 134 -19.09 -2.97 4.42
CA LEU A 134 -17.94 -3.49 3.67
C LEU A 134 -18.26 -3.87 2.21
N VAL A 135 -19.54 -3.82 1.80
CA VAL A 135 -19.93 -4.13 0.42
C VAL A 135 -19.34 -3.12 -0.56
N ASN A 136 -19.21 -1.87 -0.12
CA ASN A 136 -18.58 -0.81 -0.91
C ASN A 136 -17.08 -0.78 -0.64
N LEU A 137 -16.30 -0.72 -1.72
CA LEU A 137 -14.85 -0.61 -1.61
C LEU A 137 -14.45 0.69 -0.91
N ILE A 138 -13.74 0.58 0.21
CA ILE A 138 -13.21 1.70 0.97
C ILE A 138 -11.89 2.12 0.33
N ASN A 139 -11.93 3.19 -0.47
CA ASN A 139 -10.74 3.73 -1.12
C ASN A 139 -9.98 4.69 -0.19
N LEU A 140 -8.81 4.26 0.29
CA LEU A 140 -7.96 5.06 1.17
C LEU A 140 -7.19 6.18 0.45
N ASP A 141 -7.15 6.17 -0.89
CA ASP A 141 -6.48 7.22 -1.67
C ASP A 141 -7.14 8.60 -1.47
N VAL A 142 -8.39 8.63 -0.99
CA VAL A 142 -9.06 9.87 -0.61
C VAL A 142 -8.30 10.64 0.47
N PHE A 143 -7.58 9.93 1.34
CA PHE A 143 -6.84 10.53 2.45
C PHE A 143 -5.52 11.17 2.00
N GLN A 144 -5.16 11.09 0.72
CA GLN A 144 -3.97 11.77 0.21
C GLN A 144 -4.10 13.30 0.29
N GLN A 145 -5.32 13.85 0.37
CA GLN A 145 -5.56 15.28 0.57
C GLN A 145 -5.07 15.79 1.94
N PHE A 146 -4.86 14.89 2.91
CA PHE A 146 -4.34 15.24 4.23
C PHE A 146 -2.86 14.84 4.30
N SER A 147 -2.00 15.85 4.44
CA SER A 147 -0.54 15.66 4.37
C SER A 147 0.07 14.99 5.60
N SER A 148 -0.57 15.10 6.77
CA SER A 148 0.01 14.69 8.05
C SER A 148 -0.49 13.35 8.58
N ILE A 149 -1.34 12.62 7.84
CA ILE A 149 -1.87 11.34 8.31
C ILE A 149 -0.74 10.34 8.48
N LYS A 150 -0.66 9.79 9.70
CA LYS A 150 0.28 8.74 10.10
C LYS A 150 -0.44 7.39 10.19
N VAL A 151 -1.71 7.40 10.61
CA VAL A 151 -2.47 6.20 10.97
C VAL A 151 -3.88 6.25 10.38
N ILE A 152 -4.31 5.11 9.83
CA ILE A 152 -5.72 4.85 9.53
C ILE A 152 -6.15 3.69 10.42
N HIS A 153 -7.18 3.94 11.22
CA HIS A 153 -7.76 3.01 12.17
C HIS A 153 -9.16 2.61 11.71
N PHE A 154 -9.46 1.32 11.70
CA PHE A 154 -10.79 0.79 11.42
C PHE A 154 -11.46 0.39 12.74
N SER A 155 -12.52 1.11 13.14
CA SER A 155 -13.35 0.75 14.30
C SER A 155 -14.55 -0.06 13.81
N LEU A 156 -14.60 -1.34 14.19
CA LEU A 156 -15.58 -2.31 13.71
C LEU A 156 -16.65 -2.59 14.77
N GLY A 157 -17.92 -2.38 14.43
CA GLY A 157 -19.07 -2.68 15.31
C GLY A 157 -19.45 -4.16 15.39
N PHE A 158 -18.74 -5.05 14.67
CA PHE A 158 -19.05 -6.47 14.53
C PHE A 158 -17.77 -7.30 14.41
N ASP A 159 -17.90 -8.61 14.60
CA ASP A 159 -16.78 -9.54 14.40
C ASP A 159 -16.46 -9.64 12.91
N CYS A 160 -15.25 -9.23 12.53
CA CYS A 160 -14.76 -9.28 11.16
C CYS A 160 -13.41 -9.98 11.10
N ASP A 161 -13.25 -10.87 10.13
CA ASP A 161 -11.95 -11.42 9.80
C ASP A 161 -11.10 -10.39 9.03
N VAL A 162 -9.78 -10.38 9.29
CA VAL A 162 -8.85 -9.41 8.70
C VAL A 162 -8.75 -9.57 7.17
N GLU A 163 -8.93 -10.76 6.63
CA GLU A 163 -8.93 -11.01 5.18
C GLU A 163 -10.14 -10.33 4.52
N THR A 164 -11.30 -10.38 5.18
CA THR A 164 -12.52 -9.71 4.71
C THR A 164 -12.34 -8.19 4.70
N LEU A 165 -11.79 -7.63 5.78
CA LEU A 165 -11.49 -6.20 5.86
C LEU A 165 -10.47 -5.80 4.78
N THR A 166 -9.39 -6.56 4.61
CA THR A 166 -8.34 -6.28 3.64
C THR A 166 -8.87 -6.28 2.20
N LYS A 167 -9.76 -7.21 1.85
CA LYS A 167 -10.43 -7.26 0.53
C LYS A 167 -11.35 -6.07 0.27
N SER A 168 -11.85 -5.44 1.32
CA SER A 168 -12.79 -4.31 1.25
C SER A 168 -12.08 -2.95 1.20
N VAL A 169 -10.75 -2.95 1.26
CA VAL A 169 -9.92 -1.73 1.34
C VAL A 169 -9.03 -1.64 0.12
N LYS A 170 -9.08 -0.51 -0.60
CA LYS A 170 -8.15 -0.18 -1.69
C LYS A 170 -7.10 0.82 -1.19
N ILE A 171 -5.84 0.55 -1.45
CA ILE A 171 -4.72 1.45 -1.19
C ILE A 171 -3.66 1.33 -2.28
N ASP A 172 -3.32 2.45 -2.92
CA ASP A 172 -2.32 2.45 -4.01
C ASP A 172 -0.88 2.65 -3.48
N ILE A 173 -0.70 3.20 -2.28
CA ILE A 173 0.61 3.46 -1.66
C ILE A 173 0.57 3.25 -0.13
N SER A 174 1.39 2.35 0.43
CA SER A 174 1.35 2.02 1.87
C SER A 174 2.13 3.01 2.74
N LYS A 175 1.73 4.29 2.74
CA LYS A 175 2.34 5.33 3.61
C LYS A 175 1.77 5.38 5.03
N TYR A 176 0.69 4.65 5.29
CA TYR A 176 -0.05 4.69 6.55
C TYR A 176 0.18 3.44 7.40
N THR A 177 0.20 3.60 8.72
CA THR A 177 0.00 2.46 9.63
C THR A 177 -1.49 2.11 9.65
N LEU A 178 -1.84 0.88 9.29
CA LEU A 178 -3.23 0.43 9.21
C LEU A 178 -3.56 -0.46 10.40
N LEU A 179 -4.47 -0.01 11.25
CA LEU A 179 -4.86 -0.69 12.49
C LEU A 179 -6.37 -0.95 12.52
N TYR A 180 -6.81 -1.96 13.26
CA TYR A 180 -8.24 -2.19 13.52
C TYR A 180 -8.52 -2.63 14.95
N SER A 181 -9.70 -2.23 15.45
CA SER A 181 -10.29 -2.67 16.72
C SER A 181 -11.72 -3.15 16.50
N ILE A 182 -12.21 -4.01 17.40
CA ILE A 182 -13.62 -4.40 17.46
C ILE A 182 -14.24 -3.68 18.64
N GLU A 183 -15.18 -2.77 18.36
CA GLU A 183 -15.86 -1.90 19.31
C GLU A 183 -17.37 -2.14 19.19
N LYS A 184 -17.85 -3.23 19.81
CA LYS A 184 -19.28 -3.57 19.79
C LYS A 184 -20.08 -2.51 20.57
N PRO A 185 -21.13 -1.91 19.97
CA PRO A 185 -22.04 -1.06 20.73
C PRO A 185 -22.68 -1.89 21.86
N SER A 186 -22.63 -1.37 23.08
CA SER A 186 -23.17 -1.99 24.29
C SER A 186 -24.69 -2.05 24.30
#